data_AF-A0A7V8CTV6-F1
#
_entry.id   AF-A0A7V8CTV6-F1
#
_cell.length_a   1.000
_cell.length_b   1.000
_cell.length_c   1.000
_cell.angle_alpha   90.00
_cell.angle_beta   90.00
_cell.angle_gamma   90.00
#
_symmetry.space_group_name_H-M   'P 1'
#
loop_
_entity.id
_entity.type
_entity.pdbx_description
1 polymer ?
#
loop_
_entity_poly.entity_id
_entity_poly.type
_entity_poly.pdbx_seq_one_letter_code
_entity_poly.pdbx_strand_id
1 'polypeptide(L)'
;MITQIRSLMSDLVFSIDVGPLVDGNHIVLRWIARGHYGGGIPNTGAPVGTPITFHGTDIVRISDRLIVEYWLNADTFDLMSQLKIAP
;
A
#
# COMPACT_ATOMS: atom_id res chain seq x y z
N MET A 1 0.50 -11.49 4.13
CA MET A 1 0.69 -10.09 3.65
C MET A 1 -0.21 -9.10 4.40
N ILE A 2 -1.55 -9.20 4.35
CA ILE A 2 -2.45 -8.24 5.05
C ILE A 2 -2.18 -8.18 6.56
N THR A 3 -2.08 -9.33 7.23
CA THR A 3 -1.83 -9.40 8.68
C THR A 3 -0.46 -8.80 9.06
N GLN A 4 0.56 -8.96 8.21
CA GLN A 4 1.88 -8.37 8.42
C GLN A 4 1.83 -6.85 8.33
N ILE A 5 1.23 -6.30 7.26
CA ILE A 5 1.10 -4.84 7.11
C ILE A 5 0.30 -4.25 8.28
N ARG A 6 -0.80 -4.89 8.69
CA ARG A 6 -1.59 -4.43 9.84
C ARG A 6 -0.86 -4.55 11.18
N SER A 7 0.06 -5.50 11.33
CA SER A 7 0.91 -5.57 12.52
C SER A 7 1.94 -4.44 12.57
N LEU A 8 2.38 -3.96 11.41
CA LEU A 8 3.34 -2.87 11.29
C LEU A 8 2.68 -1.49 11.35
N MET A 9 1.40 -1.38 10.98
CA MET A 9 0.58 -0.17 10.95
C MET A 9 -0.89 -0.57 11.17
N SER A 10 -1.37 -0.58 12.41
CA SER A 10 -2.71 -1.11 12.75
C SER A 10 -3.85 -0.19 12.33
N ASP A 11 -3.57 1.11 12.22
CA ASP A 11 -4.50 2.18 11.88
C ASP A 11 -4.47 2.56 10.39
N LEU A 12 -3.93 1.68 9.54
CA LEU A 12 -3.78 1.95 8.11
C LEU A 12 -5.13 2.17 7.42
N VAL A 13 -5.31 3.35 6.81
CA VAL A 13 -6.47 3.74 6.01
C VAL A 13 -6.05 3.93 4.57
N PHE A 14 -6.80 3.32 3.65
CA PHE A 14 -6.63 3.51 2.22
C PHE A 14 -7.67 4.50 1.68
N SER A 15 -7.24 5.34 0.74
CA SER A 15 -8.08 6.26 -0.02
C SER A 15 -7.71 6.19 -1.49
N ILE A 16 -8.66 6.46 -2.37
CA ILE A 16 -8.40 6.53 -3.81
C ILE A 16 -7.73 7.87 -4.10
N ASP A 17 -6.62 7.83 -4.83
CA ASP A 17 -5.87 8.98 -5.33
C ASP A 17 -6.26 9.27 -6.79
N VAL A 18 -6.30 8.22 -7.62
CA VAL A 18 -6.68 8.30 -9.03
C VAL A 18 -7.58 7.12 -9.41
N GLY A 19 -8.61 7.39 -10.20
CA GLY A 19 -9.53 6.39 -10.73
C GLY A 19 -10.76 6.15 -9.84
N PRO A 20 -11.42 4.98 -9.96
CA PRO A 20 -11.05 3.87 -10.85
C PRO A 20 -11.15 4.24 -12.33
N LEU A 21 -10.16 3.82 -13.10
CA LEU A 21 -10.15 3.84 -14.56
C LEU A 21 -10.54 2.45 -15.04
N VAL A 22 -11.51 2.36 -15.95
CA VAL A 22 -12.03 1.09 -16.46
C VAL A 22 -11.72 0.99 -17.94
N ASP A 23 -11.08 -0.10 -18.35
CA ASP A 23 -10.82 -0.45 -19.75
C ASP A 23 -11.11 -1.92 -20.01
N GLY A 24 -12.22 -2.19 -20.69
CA GLY A 24 -12.76 -3.52 -20.90
C GLY A 24 -12.94 -4.27 -19.57
N ASN A 25 -12.17 -5.33 -19.40
CA ASN A 25 -12.19 -6.17 -18.20
C ASN A 25 -11.19 -5.73 -17.12
N HIS A 26 -10.47 -4.63 -17.32
CA HIS A 26 -9.49 -4.13 -16.35
C HIS A 26 -10.04 -2.94 -15.57
N ILE A 27 -9.76 -2.91 -14.27
CA ILE A 27 -9.96 -1.75 -13.41
C ILE A 27 -8.61 -1.37 -12.84
N VAL A 28 -8.23 -0.12 -13.01
CA VAL A 28 -6.97 0.45 -12.51
C VAL A 28 -7.29 1.56 -11.52
N LEU A 29 -6.64 1.57 -10.37
CA LEU A 29 -6.72 2.69 -9.43
C LEU A 29 -5.38 2.94 -8.79
N ARG A 30 -5.09 4.21 -8.50
CA ARG A 30 -4.02 4.61 -7.59
C ARG A 30 -4.61 4.86 -6.22
N TRP A 31 -3.95 4.38 -5.19
CA TRP A 31 -4.35 4.56 -3.81
C TRP A 31 -3.26 5.27 -3.00
N ILE A 32 -3.70 5.94 -1.94
CA ILE A 32 -2.85 6.43 -0.84
C ILE A 32 -3.21 5.63 0.41
N ALA A 33 -2.21 5.12 1.10
CA ALA A 33 -2.30 4.49 2.41
C ALA A 33 -1.68 5.41 3.47
N ARG A 34 -2.39 5.66 4.57
CA ARG A 34 -1.94 6.49 5.69
C ARG A 34 -2.10 5.74 7.01
N GLY A 35 -1.13 5.88 7.92
CA GLY A 35 -1.17 5.29 9.25
C GLY A 35 0.06 5.67 10.07
N HIS A 36 0.29 4.98 11.18
CA HIS A 36 1.46 5.20 12.02
C HIS A 36 2.30 3.93 12.17
N TYR A 37 3.62 4.09 12.12
CA TYR A 37 4.55 2.98 12.28
C TYR A 37 4.44 2.35 13.68
N GLY A 38 4.08 1.08 13.75
CA GLY A 38 3.84 0.30 14.96
C GLY A 38 5.07 -0.43 15.51
N GLY A 39 6.24 -0.31 14.88
CA GLY A 39 7.44 -1.06 15.27
C GLY A 39 7.59 -2.41 14.56
N GLY A 40 8.58 -3.20 14.97
CA GLY A 40 8.74 -4.60 14.54
C GLY A 40 9.51 -4.84 13.23
N ILE A 41 10.08 -3.79 12.63
CA ILE A 41 11.00 -3.93 11.50
C ILE A 41 12.43 -3.76 12.04
N PRO A 42 13.37 -4.69 11.78
CA PRO A 42 14.76 -4.50 12.14
C PRO A 42 15.41 -3.33 11.38
N ASN A 43 16.41 -2.68 11.98
CA ASN A 43 17.23 -1.66 11.32
C ASN A 43 16.47 -0.41 10.80
N THR A 44 15.31 -0.10 11.36
CA THR A 44 14.64 1.19 11.12
C THR A 44 15.14 2.24 12.10
N GLY A 45 15.38 3.44 11.58
CA GLY A 45 15.65 4.63 12.39
C GLY A 45 14.40 5.45 12.74
N ALA A 46 13.22 5.05 12.26
CA ALA A 46 11.96 5.75 12.54
C ALA A 46 11.40 5.36 13.91
N PRO A 47 11.04 6.33 14.77
CA PRO A 47 10.33 6.05 16.02
C PRO A 47 8.97 5.39 15.79
N VAL A 48 8.53 4.55 16.72
CA VAL A 48 7.14 4.10 16.78
C VAL A 48 6.22 5.32 16.88
N GLY A 49 5.11 5.31 16.16
CA GLY A 49 4.21 6.45 16.02
C GLY A 49 4.59 7.42 14.90
N THR A 50 5.64 7.16 14.10
CA THR A 50 5.96 7.99 12.93
C THR A 50 4.79 7.95 11.94
N PRO A 51 4.22 9.10 11.51
CA PRO A 51 3.21 9.13 10.46
C PRO A 51 3.81 8.64 9.15
N ILE A 52 3.11 7.71 8.51
CA ILE A 52 3.50 7.12 7.23
C ILE A 52 2.42 7.46 6.19
N THR A 53 2.86 7.84 5.00
CA THR A 53 2.00 7.97 3.82
C THR A 53 2.70 7.36 2.63
N PHE A 54 2.12 6.33 2.02
CA PHE A 54 2.69 5.72 0.81
C PHE A 54 1.59 5.40 -0.19
N HIS A 55 1.99 5.19 -1.43
CA HIS A 55 1.05 5.00 -2.53
C HIS A 55 1.28 3.66 -3.21
N GLY A 56 0.34 3.31 -4.06
CA GLY A 56 0.50 2.25 -5.03
C GLY A 56 -0.61 2.28 -6.05
N THR A 57 -0.49 1.38 -7.01
CA THR A 57 -1.43 1.19 -8.11
C THR A 57 -1.84 -0.26 -8.14
N ASP A 58 -3.15 -0.47 -8.11
CA ASP A 58 -3.76 -1.78 -8.29
C ASP A 58 -4.34 -1.86 -9.69
N ILE A 59 -4.09 -2.98 -10.35
CA ILE A 59 -4.75 -3.39 -11.58
C ILE A 59 -5.47 -4.69 -11.25
N VAL A 60 -6.78 -4.74 -11.46
CA VAL A 60 -7.57 -5.98 -11.37
C VAL A 60 -8.14 -6.31 -12.73
N ARG A 61 -8.14 -7.60 -13.09
CA ARG A 61 -8.94 -8.09 -14.22
C ARG A 61 -10.17 -8.83 -13.70
N ILE A 62 -11.32 -8.53 -14.31
CA ILE A 62 -12.61 -9.15 -14.02
C ILE A 62 -12.97 -10.14 -15.13
N SER A 63 -13.49 -11.31 -14.76
CA SER A 63 -14.20 -12.24 -15.65
C SER A 63 -15.36 -12.85 -14.89
N ASP A 64 -16.52 -12.99 -15.52
CA ASP A 64 -17.70 -13.62 -14.91
C ASP A 64 -18.06 -13.02 -13.54
N ARG A 65 -17.92 -11.69 -13.41
CA ARG A 65 -18.15 -10.90 -12.18
C ARG A 65 -17.21 -11.26 -11.01
N LEU A 66 -16.10 -11.93 -11.29
CA LEU A 66 -15.07 -12.28 -10.32
C LEU A 66 -13.75 -11.59 -10.65
N ILE A 67 -12.96 -11.25 -9.63
CA ILE A 67 -11.56 -10.85 -9.80
C ILE A 67 -10.77 -12.11 -10.12
N VAL A 68 -10.16 -12.15 -11.30
CA VAL A 68 -9.41 -13.31 -11.79
C VAL A 68 -7.90 -13.07 -11.86
N GLU A 69 -7.48 -11.80 -11.91
CA GLU A 69 -6.07 -11.40 -11.77
C GLU A 69 -5.95 -10.12 -10.96
N TYR A 70 -4.81 -9.97 -10.28
CA TYR A 70 -4.44 -8.82 -9.47
C TYR A 70 -2.96 -8.54 -9.65
N TRP A 71 -2.64 -7.33 -10.11
CA TRP A 71 -1.28 -6.82 -10.19
C TRP A 71 -1.16 -5.58 -9.31
N LEU A 72 -0.10 -5.55 -8.51
CA LEU A 72 0.19 -4.49 -7.56
C LEU A 72 1.56 -3.89 -7.88
N ASN A 73 1.62 -2.57 -7.91
CA ASN A 73 2.87 -1.84 -7.74
C ASN A 73 2.72 -0.88 -6.55
N ALA A 74 3.61 -0.97 -5.58
CA ALA A 74 3.62 -0.07 -4.42
C ALA A 74 4.92 0.74 -4.41
N ASP A 75 4.83 1.99 -3.94
CA ASP A 75 5.96 2.91 -3.82
C ASP A 75 6.80 2.55 -2.58
N THR A 76 7.29 1.30 -2.52
CA THR A 76 7.98 0.73 -1.35
C THR A 76 9.26 1.50 -0.99
N PHE A 77 9.92 2.10 -1.98
CA PHE A 77 11.11 2.93 -1.73
C PHE A 77 10.77 4.19 -0.91
N ASP A 78 9.62 4.81 -1.17
CA ASP A 78 9.13 5.95 -0.39
C ASP A 78 8.82 5.53 1.05
N LEU A 79 8.16 4.39 1.22
CA LEU A 79 7.92 3.79 2.54
C LEU A 79 9.23 3.52 3.31
N MET A 80 10.22 2.88 2.67
CA MET A 80 11.51 2.58 3.30
C MET A 80 12.28 3.85 3.68
N SER A 81 12.19 4.88 2.85
CA SER A 81 12.80 6.19 3.12
C SER A 81 12.18 6.84 4.37
N GLN A 82 10.86 6.80 4.51
CA GLN A 82 10.16 7.29 5.72
C GLN A 82 10.53 6.50 6.97
N LEU A 83 10.77 5.19 6.84
CA LEU A 83 11.23 4.31 7.91
C LEU A 83 12.72 4.42 8.22
N LYS A 84 13.46 5.23 7.44
CA LYS A 84 14.92 5.41 7.55
C LYS A 84 15.68 4.08 7.49
N ILE A 85 15.22 3.17 6.63
CA ILE A 85 15.93 1.93 6.33
C ILE A 85 16.96 2.27 5.25
N ALA A 86 18.24 1.99 5.51
CA ALA A 86 19.30 2.19 4.53
C ALA A 86 19.06 1.31 3.29
N PRO A 87 19.38 1.79 2.07
CA PRO A 87 19.25 1.01 0.84
C PRO A 87 20.15 -0.25 0.85
#